data_AF-A0A838VH88-F1
#
_entry.id   AF-A0A838VH88-F1
#
_cell.length_a   1.000
_cell.length_b   1.000
_cell.length_c   1.000
_cell.angle_alpha   90.00
_cell.angle_beta   90.00
_cell.angle_gamma   90.00
#
_symmetry.space_group_name_H-M   'P 1'
#
loop_
_entity.id
_entity.type
_entity.pdbx_description
1 polymer ?
#
loop_
_entity_poly.entity_id
_entity_poly.type
_entity_poly.pdbx_seq_one_letter_code
_entity_poly.pdbx_strand_id
1 'polypeptide(L)'
;MKHSVMLTIASLLSILFLTFHLTDDIVRGMEPGTLSDLTAVPILVVWLYGTLVLAERRSGYVIIILGSLLGLVVPIIHMKGAGVGGAIARSSGAFFFIWTLLALSVTALFSVILSARGLWEHLQRRTAGQHKQGTLA
;
A
#
# COMPACT_ATOMS: atom_id res chain seq x y z
N MET A 1 2.43 -8.70 -18.49
CA MET A 1 1.56 -7.55 -18.17
C MET A 1 2.40 -6.28 -18.10
N LYS A 2 1.86 -5.10 -18.46
CA LYS A 2 2.59 -3.83 -18.31
C LYS A 2 2.89 -3.57 -16.83
N HIS A 3 4.06 -2.99 -16.53
CA HIS A 3 4.47 -2.68 -15.15
C HIS A 3 3.44 -1.82 -14.40
N SER A 4 2.86 -0.83 -15.09
CA SER A 4 1.82 0.03 -14.53
C SER A 4 0.55 -0.74 -14.15
N VAL A 5 0.08 -1.64 -15.01
CA VAL A 5 -1.09 -2.48 -14.72
C VAL A 5 -0.84 -3.38 -13.49
N MET A 6 0.35 -3.98 -13.39
CA MET A 6 0.71 -4.79 -12.22
C MET A 6 0.73 -3.95 -10.93
N LEU A 7 1.28 -2.73 -10.98
CA LEU A 7 1.30 -1.81 -9.84
C LEU A 7 -0.11 -1.37 -9.44
N THR A 8 -0.95 -1.01 -10.41
CA THR A 8 -2.35 -0.62 -10.14
C THR A 8 -3.09 -1.76 -9.46
N ILE A 9 -3.00 -2.99 -9.98
CA ILE A 9 -3.67 -4.15 -9.37
C ILE A 9 -3.14 -4.41 -7.96
N ALA A 10 -1.82 -4.45 -7.77
CA ALA A 10 -1.22 -4.68 -6.46
C ALA A 10 -1.65 -3.61 -5.45
N SER A 11 -1.65 -2.33 -5.85
CA SER A 11 -2.06 -1.23 -4.97
C SER A 11 -3.56 -1.23 -4.67
N LEU A 12 -4.43 -1.59 -5.63
CA LEU A 12 -5.87 -1.74 -5.37
C LEU A 12 -6.14 -2.88 -4.39
N LEU A 13 -5.40 -3.99 -4.51
CA LEU A 13 -5.47 -5.09 -3.56
C LEU A 13 -4.97 -4.67 -2.17
N SER A 14 -3.89 -3.88 -2.07
CA SER A 14 -3.44 -3.35 -0.77
C SER A 14 -4.50 -2.45 -0.12
N ILE A 15 -5.15 -1.58 -0.88
CA ILE A 15 -6.25 -0.74 -0.39
C ILE A 15 -7.39 -1.62 0.12
N LEU A 16 -7.80 -2.62 -0.66
CA LEU A 16 -8.85 -3.57 -0.27
C LEU A 16 -8.48 -4.33 1.01
N PHE A 17 -7.29 -4.91 1.09
CA PHE A 17 -6.84 -5.64 2.26
C PHE A 17 -6.69 -4.74 3.49
N LEU A 18 -6.29 -3.48 3.33
CA LEU A 18 -6.26 -2.53 4.43
C LEU A 18 -7.67 -2.25 4.97
N THR A 19 -8.69 -2.19 4.11
CA THR A 19 -10.08 -2.04 4.57
C THR A 19 -10.61 -3.28 5.28
N PHE A 20 -10.28 -4.49 4.81
CA PHE A 20 -10.61 -5.72 5.53
C PHE A 20 -9.91 -5.79 6.88
N HIS A 21 -8.63 -5.42 6.93
CA HIS A 21 -7.86 -5.35 8.15
C HIS A 21 -8.50 -4.41 9.17
N LEU A 22 -8.76 -3.15 8.80
CA LEU A 22 -9.37 -2.16 9.70
C LEU A 22 -10.74 -2.63 10.21
N THR A 23 -11.54 -3.27 9.35
CA THR A 23 -12.83 -3.83 9.74
C THR A 23 -12.66 -4.94 10.78
N ASP A 24 -11.71 -5.86 10.58
CA ASP A 24 -11.46 -6.96 11.52
C ASP A 24 -10.88 -6.44 12.86
N ASP A 25 -10.09 -5.37 12.84
CA ASP A 25 -9.61 -4.70 14.06
C ASP A 25 -10.76 -4.11 14.89
N ILE A 26 -11.76 -3.50 14.24
CA ILE A 26 -12.98 -3.01 14.91
C ILE A 26 -13.77 -4.19 15.49
N VAL A 27 -13.99 -5.26 14.71
CA VAL A 27 -14.74 -6.45 15.15
C VAL A 27 -14.08 -7.13 16.36
N ARG A 28 -12.75 -7.09 16.44
CA ARG A 28 -11.96 -7.65 17.55
C ARG A 28 -11.78 -6.70 18.72
N GLY A 29 -12.26 -5.45 18.61
CA GLY A 29 -12.10 -4.42 19.63
C GLY A 29 -10.66 -3.90 19.78
N MET A 30 -9.84 -4.06 18.75
CA MET A 30 -8.48 -3.49 18.69
C MET A 30 -8.51 -2.03 18.21
N GLU A 31 -9.50 -1.68 17.38
CA GLU A 31 -9.88 -0.31 17.05
C GLU A 31 -11.24 0.02 17.70
N PRO A 32 -11.50 1.29 18.05
CA PRO A 32 -12.66 1.66 18.86
C PRO A 32 -14.00 1.61 18.09
N GLY A 33 -14.00 1.56 16.77
CA GLY A 33 -15.22 1.55 15.95
C GLY A 33 -15.95 2.89 15.90
N THR A 34 -15.26 4.01 16.14
CA THR A 34 -15.89 5.35 16.28
C THR A 34 -15.55 6.29 15.12
N LEU A 35 -15.97 7.56 15.21
CA LEU A 35 -15.63 8.59 14.22
C LEU A 35 -14.11 8.76 14.04
N SER A 36 -13.29 8.38 15.02
CA SER A 36 -11.82 8.33 14.87
C SER A 36 -11.40 7.50 13.67
N ASP A 37 -12.06 6.37 13.41
CA ASP A 37 -11.61 5.39 12.42
C ASP A 37 -11.90 5.89 10.99
N LEU A 38 -12.81 6.86 10.87
CA LEU A 38 -13.06 7.55 9.61
C LEU A 38 -11.86 8.38 9.14
N THR A 39 -10.84 8.62 9.97
CA THR A 39 -9.59 9.21 9.48
C THR A 39 -8.89 8.35 8.42
N ALA A 40 -9.17 7.04 8.39
CA ALA A 40 -8.66 6.15 7.33
C ALA A 40 -9.25 6.50 5.95
N VAL A 41 -10.49 7.00 5.89
CA VAL A 41 -11.19 7.29 4.62
C VAL A 41 -10.44 8.28 3.72
N PRO A 42 -10.09 9.51 4.17
CA PRO A 42 -9.35 10.44 3.32
C PRO A 42 -7.97 9.91 2.91
N ILE A 43 -7.31 9.13 3.77
CA ILE A 43 -6.02 8.49 3.45
C ILE A 43 -6.21 7.50 2.30
N LEU A 44 -7.22 6.62 2.39
CA LEU A 44 -7.55 5.65 1.35
C LEU A 44 -7.97 6.32 0.04
N VAL A 45 -8.70 7.45 0.10
CA VAL A 45 -9.08 8.22 -1.09
C VAL A 45 -7.86 8.83 -1.77
N VAL A 46 -6.93 9.44 -1.02
CA VAL A 46 -5.68 9.97 -1.58
C VAL A 46 -4.86 8.85 -2.21
N TRP A 47 -4.75 7.71 -1.55
CA TRP A 47 -4.06 6.54 -2.09
C TRP A 47 -4.73 6.05 -3.38
N LEU A 48 -6.04 5.83 -3.38
CA LEU A 48 -6.81 5.41 -4.54
C LEU A 48 -6.68 6.36 -5.72
N TYR A 49 -6.71 7.67 -5.46
CA TYR A 49 -6.49 8.70 -6.47
C TYR A 49 -5.09 8.62 -7.06
N GLY A 50 -4.07 8.43 -6.23
CA GLY A 50 -2.69 8.16 -6.66
C GLY A 50 -2.60 6.93 -7.58
N THR A 51 -3.32 5.87 -7.22
CA THR A 51 -3.32 4.58 -7.93
C THR A 51 -4.04 4.62 -9.27
N LEU A 52 -5.18 5.30 -9.36
CA LEU A 52 -6.04 5.30 -10.56
C LEU A 52 -5.83 6.52 -11.45
N VAL A 53 -5.82 7.72 -10.86
CA VAL A 53 -5.85 8.99 -11.62
C VAL A 53 -4.43 9.47 -11.93
N LEU A 54 -3.50 9.23 -11.02
CA LEU A 54 -2.09 9.62 -11.18
C LEU A 54 -1.18 8.47 -11.61
N ALA A 55 -1.75 7.38 -12.14
CA ALA A 55 -1.01 6.25 -12.65
C ALA A 55 0.08 6.69 -13.63
N GLU A 56 1.26 6.09 -13.53
CA GLU A 56 2.46 6.40 -14.32
C GLU A 56 3.03 7.82 -14.16
N ARG A 57 2.45 8.67 -13.29
CA ARG A 57 3.01 9.98 -12.93
C ARG A 57 3.90 9.86 -11.70
N ARG A 58 4.90 10.74 -11.59
CA ARG A 58 5.81 10.79 -10.42
C ARG A 58 5.06 10.94 -9.10
N SER A 59 4.06 11.82 -9.05
CA SER A 59 3.22 12.00 -7.87
C SER A 59 2.42 10.75 -7.52
N GLY A 60 1.91 10.01 -8.51
CA GLY A 60 1.22 8.74 -8.28
C GLY A 60 2.15 7.69 -7.66
N TYR A 61 3.37 7.53 -8.17
CA TYR A 61 4.36 6.63 -7.57
C TYR A 61 4.71 7.01 -6.13
N VAL A 62 4.87 8.31 -5.84
CA VAL A 62 5.14 8.78 -4.47
C VAL A 62 3.97 8.47 -3.53
N ILE A 63 2.74 8.76 -3.96
CA ILE A 63 1.53 8.46 -3.17
C ILE A 63 1.42 6.96 -2.90
N ILE A 64 1.62 6.11 -3.91
CA ILE A 64 1.57 4.66 -3.74
C ILE A 64 2.66 4.17 -2.78
N ILE A 65 3.89 4.70 -2.87
CA ILE A 65 4.95 4.36 -1.89
C ILE A 65 4.51 4.71 -0.47
N LEU A 66 4.01 5.92 -0.23
CA LEU A 66 3.58 6.34 1.10
C LEU A 66 2.44 5.47 1.63
N GLY A 67 1.43 5.20 0.80
CA GLY A 67 0.34 4.29 1.15
C GLY A 67 0.83 2.87 1.45
N SER A 68 1.66 2.29 0.58
CA SER A 68 2.21 0.95 0.77
C SER A 68 3.10 0.85 2.01
N LEU A 69 3.87 1.89 2.35
CA LEU A 69 4.63 1.92 3.60
C LEU A 69 3.71 1.93 4.82
N LEU A 70 2.60 2.68 4.79
CA LEU A 70 1.57 2.61 5.84
C LEU A 70 1.00 1.18 5.95
N GLY A 71 0.70 0.53 4.83
CA GLY A 71 0.25 -0.86 4.80
C GLY A 71 1.26 -1.86 5.38
N LEU A 72 2.57 -1.59 5.27
CA LEU A 72 3.62 -2.43 5.86
C LEU A 72 3.80 -2.21 7.37
N VAL A 73 3.31 -1.10 7.93
CA VAL A 73 3.34 -0.86 9.38
C VAL A 73 2.34 -1.77 10.10
N VAL A 74 1.17 -2.02 9.49
CA VAL A 74 0.10 -2.89 10.02
C VAL A 74 0.59 -4.27 10.51
N PRO A 75 1.22 -5.12 9.68
CA PRO A 75 1.70 -6.44 10.13
C PRO A 75 2.77 -6.32 11.22
N ILE A 76 3.59 -5.25 11.21
CA ILE A 76 4.61 -5.04 12.24
C ILE A 76 3.94 -4.75 13.59
N ILE A 77 2.93 -3.89 13.64
CA ILE A 77 2.20 -3.57 14.88
C ILE A 77 1.58 -4.84 15.47
N HIS A 78 0.88 -5.62 14.64
CA HIS A 78 0.15 -6.81 15.09
C HIS A 78 1.04 -8.02 15.40
N MET A 79 2.16 -8.18 14.72
CA MET A 79 3.04 -9.34 14.88
C MET A 79 4.24 -9.09 15.80
N LYS A 80 4.42 -7.87 16.33
CA LYS A 80 5.45 -7.57 17.32
C LYS A 80 5.10 -8.17 18.69
N GLY A 81 6.11 -8.51 19.49
CA GLY A 81 5.91 -9.08 20.83
C GLY A 81 5.36 -10.51 20.78
N ALA A 82 4.26 -10.76 21.48
CA ALA A 82 3.59 -12.07 21.45
C ALA A 82 2.98 -12.42 20.08
N GLY A 83 2.78 -11.40 19.22
CA GLY A 83 2.26 -11.53 17.87
C GLY A 83 0.83 -12.08 17.78
N VAL A 84 0.45 -12.52 16.59
CA VAL A 84 -0.91 -13.02 16.25
C VAL A 84 -1.11 -14.51 16.52
N GLY A 85 -0.19 -15.13 17.29
CA GLY A 85 -0.33 -16.50 17.78
C GLY A 85 -1.31 -16.61 18.95
N GLY A 86 -1.24 -17.72 19.70
CA GLY A 86 -1.93 -17.87 20.98
C GLY A 86 -3.45 -17.68 20.91
N ALA A 87 -3.98 -16.72 21.66
CA ALA A 87 -5.41 -16.44 21.72
C ALA A 87 -5.99 -15.94 20.39
N ILE A 88 -5.24 -15.10 19.65
CA ILE A 88 -5.66 -14.62 18.33
C ILE A 88 -5.80 -15.80 17.36
N ALA A 89 -4.79 -16.68 17.28
CA ALA A 89 -4.81 -17.85 16.42
C ALA A 89 -5.92 -18.88 16.74
N ARG A 90 -6.49 -18.83 17.96
CA ARG A 90 -7.60 -19.70 18.41
C ARG A 90 -8.97 -19.03 18.32
N SER A 91 -9.03 -17.76 17.94
CA SER A 91 -10.27 -17.00 17.82
C SER A 91 -11.03 -17.33 16.52
N SER A 92 -12.34 -17.08 16.51
CA SER A 92 -13.11 -17.08 15.28
C SER A 92 -12.57 -16.03 14.30
N GLY A 93 -12.43 -16.40 13.03
CA GLY A 93 -11.91 -15.52 11.98
C GLY A 93 -10.39 -15.34 11.96
N ALA A 94 -9.64 -16.00 12.86
CA ALA A 94 -8.18 -15.88 12.93
C ALA A 94 -7.47 -16.12 11.59
N PHE A 95 -7.96 -17.09 10.81
CA PHE A 95 -7.43 -17.36 9.47
C PHE A 95 -7.51 -16.11 8.58
N PHE A 96 -8.68 -15.48 8.49
CA PHE A 96 -8.88 -14.32 7.63
C PHE A 96 -8.05 -13.12 8.11
N PHE A 97 -7.96 -12.92 9.42
CA PHE A 97 -7.14 -11.87 10.02
C PHE A 97 -5.67 -12.03 9.62
N ILE A 98 -5.06 -13.18 9.94
CA ILE A 98 -3.65 -13.46 9.68
C ILE A 98 -3.37 -13.48 8.17
N TRP A 99 -4.27 -14.05 7.38
CA TRP A 99 -4.17 -14.06 5.92
C TRP A 99 -4.19 -12.63 5.36
N THR A 100 -5.05 -11.76 5.87
CA THR A 100 -5.12 -10.35 5.43
C THR A 100 -3.83 -9.61 5.75
N LEU A 101 -3.23 -9.83 6.93
CA LEU A 101 -1.92 -9.24 7.26
C LEU A 101 -0.83 -9.68 6.27
N LEU A 102 -0.79 -10.96 5.90
CA LEU A 102 0.17 -11.49 4.94
C LEU A 102 -0.10 -10.97 3.51
N ALA A 103 -1.35 -10.97 3.07
CA ALA A 103 -1.75 -10.51 1.74
C ALA A 103 -1.50 -9.00 1.56
N LEU A 104 -1.81 -8.20 2.59
CA LEU A 104 -1.47 -6.78 2.65
C LEU A 104 0.05 -6.60 2.55
N SER A 105 0.83 -7.35 3.34
CA SER A 105 2.31 -7.27 3.33
C SER A 105 2.89 -7.53 1.94
N VAL A 106 2.45 -8.61 1.29
CA VAL A 106 2.93 -9.01 -0.04
C VAL A 106 2.60 -7.94 -1.08
N THR A 107 1.34 -7.51 -1.15
CA THR A 107 0.91 -6.53 -2.15
C THR A 107 1.50 -5.15 -1.93
N ALA A 108 1.66 -4.72 -0.67
CA ALA A 108 2.25 -3.44 -0.32
C ALA A 108 3.75 -3.43 -0.62
N LEU A 109 4.52 -4.45 -0.20
CA LEU A 109 5.95 -4.54 -0.50
C LEU A 109 6.21 -4.59 -2.01
N PHE A 110 5.41 -5.36 -2.75
CA PHE A 110 5.52 -5.42 -4.20
C PHE A 110 5.22 -4.06 -4.86
N SER A 111 4.22 -3.33 -4.36
CA SER A 111 3.88 -1.98 -4.83
C SER A 111 5.00 -0.96 -4.56
N VAL A 112 5.71 -1.07 -3.42
CA VAL A 112 6.91 -0.26 -3.14
C VAL A 112 7.98 -0.50 -4.19
N ILE A 113 8.30 -1.77 -4.47
CA ILE A 113 9.34 -2.16 -5.45
C ILE A 113 8.97 -1.62 -6.84
N LEU A 114 7.74 -1.85 -7.30
CA LEU A 114 7.30 -1.39 -8.62
C LEU A 114 7.26 0.14 -8.73
N SER A 115 6.86 0.85 -7.67
CA SER A 115 6.84 2.30 -7.66
C SER A 115 8.24 2.92 -7.66
N ALA A 116 9.18 2.34 -6.91
CA ALA A 116 10.59 2.74 -6.92
C ALA A 116 11.20 2.57 -8.32
N ARG A 117 10.91 1.44 -8.99
CA ARG A 117 11.31 1.22 -10.39
C ARG A 117 10.69 2.25 -11.33
N GLY A 118 9.39 2.53 -11.20
CA GLY A 118 8.71 3.54 -12.01
C GLY A 118 9.28 4.95 -11.85
N LEU A 119 9.64 5.34 -10.63
CA LEU A 119 10.34 6.60 -10.35
C LEU A 119 11.74 6.64 -10.99
N TRP A 120 12.49 5.55 -10.87
CA TRP A 120 13.84 5.44 -11.43
C TRP A 120 13.84 5.63 -12.96
N GLU A 121 12.94 4.94 -13.67
CA GLU A 121 12.79 5.11 -15.12
C GLU A 121 12.41 6.55 -15.51
N HIS A 122 11.59 7.21 -14.70
CA HIS A 122 11.22 8.62 -14.90
C HIS A 122 12.39 9.58 -14.73
N LEU A 123 13.32 9.28 -13.83
CA LEU A 123 14.55 10.05 -13.65
C LEU A 123 15.47 9.86 -14.86
N GLN A 124 15.69 8.62 -15.29
CA GLN A 124 16.52 8.29 -16.46
C GLN A 124 16.05 8.99 -17.74
N ARG A 125 14.73 8.94 -18.03
CA ARG A 125 14.15 9.62 -19.21
C ARG A 125 14.37 11.13 -19.17
N ARG A 126 14.30 11.76 -17.99
CA ARG A 126 14.53 13.19 -17.82
C ARG A 126 15.99 13.57 -18.13
N THR A 127 16.94 12.82 -17.59
CA THR A 127 18.38 13.04 -17.81
C THR A 127 18.74 12.90 -19.29
N ALA A 128 18.21 11.86 -19.96
CA ALA A 128 18.43 11.66 -21.40
C ALA A 128 17.84 12.81 -22.26
N GLY A 129 16.68 13.34 -21.88
CA GLY A 129 16.06 14.48 -22.57
C GLY A 129 16.88 15.77 -22.45
N GLN A 130 17.42 16.04 -21.24
CA GLN A 130 18.27 17.21 -21.02
C GLN A 130 19.60 17.12 -21.79
N HIS A 131 20.21 15.94 -21.84
CA HIS A 131 21.43 15.73 -22.62
C HIS A 131 21.23 16.03 -24.11
N LYS A 132 20.10 15.60 -24.70
CA LYS A 132 19.77 15.89 -26.12
C LYS A 132 19.55 17.37 -26.40
N GLN A 133 18.93 18.12 -25.47
CA GLN A 133 18.73 19.57 -25.65
C GLN A 133 20.03 20.35 -25.51
N GLY A 134 20.91 19.97 -24.60
CA GLY A 134 22.21 20.61 -24.41
C GLY A 134 23.24 20.33 -25.53
N THR A 135 23.01 19.33 -26.38
CA THR A 135 23.85 19.06 -27.57
C THR A 135 23.36 19.79 -28.83
N LEU A 136 22.17 20.40 -28.80
CA LEU A 136 21.57 21.14 -29.91
C LEU A 136 21.67 22.68 -29.74
N ALA A 137 22.26 23.14 -28.63
CA ALA A 137 22.55 24.55 -28.33
C ALA A 137 24.05 24.80 -28.45
#